data_AF-A0A4P8J0H3-F1
#
_entry.id   AF-A0A4P8J0H3-F1
#
_cell.length_a   1.000
_cell.length_b   1.000
_cell.length_c   1.000
_cell.angle_alpha   90.00
_cell.angle_beta   90.00
_cell.angle_gamma   90.00
#
_symmetry.space_group_name_H-M   'P 1'
#
loop_
_entity.id
_entity.type
_entity.pdbx_description
1 polymer ?
#
loop_
_entity_poly.entity_id
_entity_poly.type
_entity_poly.pdbx_seq_one_letter_code
_entity_poly.pdbx_strand_id
1 'polypeptide(L)'
;MSSSVTITEEMIAEIANRMADEGQKVSPLAIWSEVHTGSVVAVAAALRKWRETRALRAPQVAERPALPEVVTDTMRDALDRLWTSAQDEAERAVSRRLNALTQRVEDASNERDDALAELQNTVEELESGRRQLVEMTDAYHAKTDEAGRLAEDVAQAMQRADAAELRVHELEARIAALEAEVERLSAELEAEREAHSQRETEAASAGSETADAAELAQTTPDAANPEQIAQLESELTAIRALLEAEQQAHAMQTQEAARARDELDSTSHELYETQVKLAKLTEERSGDASEIARLTATLSAAEERAEVLQQHASELAARASAPGVSAEAPSAAAPEGGAGAEEIEALKLQISRDAEAHAAALAEARENMKKWSDYANGLKQQLVQANEKMIVINARGVGEASLSRKLAEELSRLQPEHELARRENQQQLIVESIGAQLEQQGYQYDPKTGAVTKQTQTV
;
A
#
# COMPACT_ATOMS: atom_id res chain seq x y z
N MET A 1 -3.62 41.87 -75.69
CA MET A 1 -4.87 41.73 -76.47
C MET A 1 -5.07 40.25 -76.70
N SER A 2 -5.69 39.57 -75.73
CA SER A 2 -5.92 38.12 -75.77
C SER A 2 -7.35 37.90 -76.23
N SER A 3 -7.52 37.41 -77.45
CA SER A 3 -8.81 37.01 -77.99
C SER A 3 -9.36 35.86 -77.15
N SER A 4 -10.39 36.13 -76.34
CA SER A 4 -11.15 35.09 -75.66
C SER A 4 -11.93 34.31 -76.70
N VAL A 5 -11.46 33.10 -77.04
CA VAL A 5 -12.23 32.13 -77.81
C VAL A 5 -13.45 31.75 -76.98
N THR A 6 -14.63 32.26 -77.33
CA THR A 6 -15.90 31.90 -76.71
C THR A 6 -16.30 30.50 -77.17
N ILE A 7 -16.40 29.56 -76.23
CA ILE A 7 -16.92 28.21 -76.49
C ILE A 7 -18.38 28.30 -76.91
N THR A 8 -18.69 27.69 -78.06
CA THR A 8 -20.05 27.54 -78.54
C THR A 8 -20.67 26.24 -78.04
N GLU A 9 -21.97 26.25 -77.73
CA GLU A 9 -22.72 25.05 -77.29
C GLU A 9 -22.61 23.91 -78.33
N GLU A 10 -22.40 24.25 -79.61
CA GLU A 10 -22.24 23.33 -80.73
C GLU A 10 -20.94 22.50 -80.64
N MET A 11 -19.83 23.11 -80.21
CA MET A 11 -18.54 22.41 -80.05
C MET A 11 -18.58 21.40 -78.89
N ILE A 12 -19.30 21.73 -77.81
CA ILE A 12 -19.53 20.81 -76.69
C ILE A 12 -20.40 19.63 -77.12
N ALA A 13 -21.42 19.87 -77.94
CA ALA A 13 -22.28 18.83 -78.48
C ALA A 13 -21.53 17.88 -79.43
N GLU A 14 -20.62 18.39 -80.25
CA GLU A 14 -19.80 17.60 -81.18
C GLU A 14 -18.81 16.68 -80.44
N ILE A 15 -18.14 17.20 -79.41
CA ILE A 15 -17.26 16.40 -78.54
C ILE A 15 -18.06 15.35 -77.77
N ALA A 16 -19.23 15.72 -77.24
CA ALA A 16 -20.11 14.78 -76.56
C ALA A 16 -20.62 13.66 -77.49
N ASN A 17 -20.90 13.96 -78.76
CA ASN A 17 -21.26 12.96 -79.77
C ASN A 17 -20.09 12.01 -80.04
N ARG A 18 -18.89 12.55 -80.30
CA ARG A 18 -17.68 11.73 -80.51
C ARG A 18 -17.39 10.79 -79.34
N MET A 19 -17.38 11.32 -78.11
CA MET A 19 -17.15 10.52 -76.91
C MET A 19 -18.20 9.41 -76.73
N ALA A 20 -19.46 9.69 -77.08
CA ALA A 20 -20.52 8.69 -77.00
C ALA A 20 -20.42 7.61 -78.09
N ASP A 21 -20.01 7.98 -79.31
CA ASP A 21 -19.80 7.04 -80.42
C ASP A 21 -18.58 6.13 -80.16
N GLU A 22 -17.59 6.62 -79.43
CA GLU A 22 -16.43 5.86 -78.94
C GLU A 22 -16.73 5.02 -77.69
N GLY A 23 -17.98 5.03 -77.19
CA GLY A 23 -18.39 4.27 -76.00
C GLY A 23 -17.83 4.80 -74.68
N GLN A 24 -17.27 6.01 -74.67
CA GLN A 24 -16.72 6.65 -73.47
C GLN A 24 -17.82 7.34 -72.64
N LYS A 25 -17.60 7.44 -71.33
CA LYS A 25 -18.56 8.07 -70.41
C LYS A 25 -18.55 9.60 -70.58
N VAL A 26 -19.62 10.14 -71.17
CA VAL A 26 -19.80 11.58 -71.38
C VAL A 26 -20.07 12.31 -70.05
N SER A 27 -19.03 12.85 -69.44
CA SER A 27 -19.07 13.62 -68.18
C SER A 27 -18.68 15.09 -68.43
N PRO A 28 -19.27 16.07 -67.71
CA PRO A 28 -18.86 17.47 -67.80
C PRO A 28 -17.36 17.68 -67.57
N LEU A 29 -16.76 16.85 -66.73
CA LEU A 29 -15.33 16.90 -66.45
C LEU A 29 -14.48 16.36 -67.61
N ALA A 30 -14.97 15.31 -68.28
CA ALA A 30 -14.27 14.68 -69.39
C ALA A 30 -14.27 15.56 -70.65
N ILE A 31 -15.36 16.31 -70.88
CA ILE A 31 -15.42 17.27 -71.98
C ILE A 31 -14.63 18.53 -71.65
N TRP A 32 -14.65 18.97 -70.39
CA TRP A 32 -13.81 20.09 -69.96
C TRP A 32 -12.31 19.76 -70.10
N SER A 33 -11.90 18.52 -69.86
CA SER A 33 -10.51 18.06 -70.08
C SER A 33 -10.13 17.89 -71.56
N GLU A 34 -11.03 18.06 -72.52
CA GLU A 34 -10.66 18.14 -73.94
C GLU A 34 -10.65 19.59 -74.43
N VAL A 35 -11.58 20.42 -73.95
CA VAL A 35 -11.75 21.81 -74.38
C VAL A 35 -10.83 22.78 -73.63
N HIS A 36 -10.45 22.47 -72.38
CA HIS A 36 -9.56 23.24 -71.48
C HIS A 36 -9.81 24.75 -71.38
N THR A 37 -11.02 25.19 -71.73
CA THR A 37 -11.40 26.59 -71.78
C THR A 37 -12.83 26.72 -71.25
N GLY A 38 -13.20 27.90 -70.72
CA GLY A 38 -14.53 28.15 -70.15
C GLY A 38 -14.82 27.52 -68.79
N SER A 39 -15.98 27.88 -68.22
CA SER A 39 -16.44 27.37 -66.92
C SER A 39 -17.07 25.98 -67.07
N VAL A 40 -16.69 25.05 -66.18
CA VAL A 40 -17.29 23.70 -66.05
C VAL A 40 -18.81 23.76 -65.94
N VAL A 41 -19.35 24.83 -65.35
CA VAL A 41 -20.79 25.05 -65.20
C VAL A 41 -21.47 25.32 -66.55
N ALA A 42 -20.82 26.06 -67.45
CA ALA A 42 -21.32 26.29 -68.81
C ALA A 42 -21.27 25.00 -69.64
N VAL A 43 -20.22 24.19 -69.48
CA VAL A 43 -20.11 22.86 -70.09
C VAL A 43 -21.21 21.92 -69.57
N ALA A 44 -21.49 21.94 -68.27
CA ALA A 44 -22.57 21.15 -67.67
C ALA A 44 -23.96 21.58 -68.17
N ALA A 45 -24.19 22.88 -68.37
CA ALA A 45 -25.45 23.41 -68.89
C ALA A 45 -25.67 23.04 -70.37
N ALA A 46 -24.64 23.20 -71.20
CA ALA A 46 -24.67 22.78 -72.60
C ALA A 46 -24.82 21.26 -72.74
N LEU A 47 -24.18 20.49 -71.85
CA LEU A 47 -24.36 19.04 -71.78
C LEU A 47 -25.77 18.62 -71.36
N ARG A 48 -26.43 19.35 -70.46
CA ARG A 48 -27.85 19.10 -70.17
C ARG A 48 -28.71 19.31 -71.40
N LYS A 49 -28.55 20.45 -72.11
CA LYS A 49 -29.28 20.71 -73.36
C LYS A 49 -29.02 19.65 -74.42
N TRP A 50 -27.76 19.21 -74.57
CA TRP A 50 -27.39 18.11 -75.47
C TRP A 50 -28.03 16.77 -75.06
N ARG A 51 -28.05 16.44 -73.75
CA ARG A 51 -28.74 15.24 -73.25
C ARG A 51 -30.25 15.33 -73.47
N GLU A 52 -30.87 16.49 -73.30
CA GLU A 52 -32.30 16.71 -73.53
C GLU A 52 -32.65 16.57 -75.02
N THR A 53 -31.84 17.15 -75.93
CA THR A 53 -32.00 16.98 -77.38
C THR A 53 -31.73 15.55 -77.85
N ARG A 54 -30.82 14.82 -77.20
CA ARG A 54 -30.58 13.40 -77.47
C ARG A 54 -31.61 12.47 -76.84
N ALA A 55 -32.17 12.82 -75.69
CA ALA A 55 -33.28 12.09 -75.06
C ALA A 55 -34.54 12.17 -75.93
N LEU A 56 -34.79 13.32 -76.56
CA LEU A 56 -35.83 13.49 -77.59
C LEU A 56 -35.52 12.73 -78.90
N ARG A 57 -34.25 12.35 -79.12
CA ARG A 57 -33.76 11.62 -80.29
C ARG A 57 -33.26 10.21 -79.93
N ALA A 58 -33.82 9.61 -78.86
CA ALA A 58 -33.58 8.21 -78.54
C ALA A 58 -33.94 7.36 -79.78
N PRO A 59 -33.13 6.35 -80.15
CA PRO A 59 -33.44 5.49 -81.27
C PRO A 59 -34.82 4.89 -81.04
N GLN A 60 -35.72 5.08 -82.00
CA GLN A 60 -36.99 4.36 -82.00
C GLN A 60 -36.64 2.88 -81.90
N VAL A 61 -36.99 2.30 -80.76
CA VAL A 61 -36.90 0.87 -80.52
C VAL A 61 -37.62 0.22 -81.69
N ALA A 62 -36.86 -0.43 -82.58
CA ALA A 62 -37.44 -1.32 -83.56
C ALA A 62 -38.38 -2.26 -82.81
N GLU A 63 -39.66 -2.25 -83.17
CA GLU A 63 -40.70 -3.07 -82.55
C GLU A 63 -40.21 -4.51 -82.52
N ARG A 64 -39.70 -4.93 -81.36
CA ARG A 64 -39.52 -6.36 -81.08
C ARG A 64 -40.93 -6.95 -81.12
N PRO A 65 -41.15 -8.04 -81.86
CA PRO A 65 -42.45 -8.70 -81.85
C PRO A 65 -42.82 -8.97 -80.38
N ALA A 66 -44.00 -8.50 -79.99
CA ALA A 66 -44.49 -8.67 -78.63
C ALA A 66 -44.39 -10.15 -78.25
N LEU A 67 -43.61 -10.44 -77.21
CA LEU A 67 -43.58 -11.78 -76.62
C LEU A 67 -45.02 -12.13 -76.20
N PRO A 68 -45.47 -13.38 -76.41
CA PRO A 68 -46.80 -13.81 -75.95
C PRO A 68 -46.98 -13.47 -74.47
N GLU A 69 -48.13 -12.91 -74.11
CA GLU A 69 -48.44 -12.41 -72.76
C GLU A 69 -48.21 -13.46 -71.66
N VAL A 70 -48.45 -14.73 -71.97
CA VAL A 70 -48.17 -15.88 -71.10
C VAL A 70 -46.67 -16.03 -70.77
N VAL A 71 -45.77 -15.74 -71.72
CA VAL A 71 -44.32 -15.79 -71.49
C VAL A 71 -43.88 -14.60 -70.63
N THR A 72 -44.48 -13.42 -70.83
CA THR A 72 -44.16 -12.26 -69.99
C THR A 72 -44.66 -12.41 -68.55
N ASP A 73 -45.83 -13.02 -68.35
CA ASP A 73 -46.38 -13.25 -67.01
C ASP A 73 -45.60 -14.35 -66.27
N THR A 74 -45.24 -15.44 -66.95
CA THR A 74 -44.39 -16.47 -66.35
C THR A 74 -42.97 -15.97 -66.01
N MET A 75 -42.41 -15.09 -66.84
CA MET A 75 -41.14 -14.42 -66.52
C MET A 75 -41.26 -13.45 -65.34
N ARG A 76 -42.38 -12.71 -65.23
CA ARG A 76 -42.65 -11.82 -64.11
C ARG A 76 -42.83 -12.62 -62.80
N ASP A 77 -43.63 -13.67 -62.82
CA ASP A 77 -43.81 -14.58 -61.69
C ASP A 77 -42.48 -15.24 -61.25
N ALA A 78 -41.63 -15.61 -62.21
CA ALA A 78 -40.31 -16.17 -61.93
C ALA A 78 -39.37 -15.14 -61.30
N LEU A 79 -39.40 -13.89 -61.79
CA LEU A 79 -38.64 -12.77 -61.21
C LEU A 79 -39.12 -12.44 -59.81
N ASP A 80 -40.42 -12.39 -59.57
CA ASP A 80 -41.00 -12.12 -58.24
C ASP A 80 -40.60 -13.23 -57.26
N ARG A 81 -40.67 -14.50 -57.65
CA ARG A 81 -40.22 -15.62 -56.81
C ARG A 81 -38.71 -15.57 -56.52
N LEU A 82 -37.90 -15.24 -57.52
CA LEU A 82 -36.46 -15.10 -57.36
C LEU A 82 -36.12 -13.92 -56.45
N TRP A 83 -36.83 -12.81 -56.60
CA TRP A 83 -36.69 -11.63 -55.77
C TRP A 83 -37.06 -11.92 -54.32
N THR A 84 -38.23 -12.50 -54.06
CA THR A 84 -38.65 -12.88 -52.70
C THR A 84 -37.68 -13.88 -52.08
N SER A 85 -37.21 -14.89 -52.83
CA SER A 85 -36.20 -15.84 -52.35
C SER A 85 -34.87 -15.17 -52.02
N ALA A 86 -34.42 -14.22 -52.84
CA ALA A 86 -33.19 -13.46 -52.61
C ALA A 86 -33.34 -12.52 -51.40
N GLN A 87 -34.50 -11.89 -51.22
CA GLN A 87 -34.82 -11.07 -50.05
C GLN A 87 -34.83 -11.92 -48.78
N ASP A 88 -35.54 -13.04 -48.78
CA ASP A 88 -35.60 -14.00 -47.68
C ASP A 88 -34.20 -14.49 -47.27
N GLU A 89 -33.34 -14.83 -48.25
CA GLU A 89 -31.99 -15.31 -47.95
C GLU A 89 -31.10 -14.18 -47.43
N ALA A 90 -31.27 -12.94 -47.93
CA ALA A 90 -30.58 -11.77 -47.40
C ALA A 90 -31.00 -11.48 -45.95
N GLU A 91 -32.29 -11.55 -45.63
CA GLU A 91 -32.82 -11.40 -44.26
C GLU A 91 -32.27 -12.49 -43.35
N ARG A 92 -32.27 -13.76 -43.77
CA ARG A 92 -31.66 -14.86 -42.99
C ARG A 92 -30.15 -14.67 -42.80
N ALA A 93 -29.43 -14.19 -43.81
CA ALA A 93 -27.99 -13.93 -43.70
C ALA A 93 -27.69 -12.78 -42.72
N VAL A 94 -28.48 -11.71 -42.76
CA VAL A 94 -28.36 -10.58 -41.82
C VAL A 94 -28.69 -11.05 -40.40
N SER A 95 -29.81 -11.75 -40.19
CA SER A 95 -30.18 -12.28 -38.87
C SER A 95 -29.12 -13.22 -38.29
N ARG A 96 -28.55 -14.12 -39.11
CA ARG A 96 -27.42 -14.97 -38.67
C ARG A 96 -26.20 -14.14 -38.24
N ARG A 97 -25.87 -13.08 -38.99
CA ARG A 97 -24.72 -12.22 -38.68
C ARG A 97 -24.97 -11.35 -37.45
N LEU A 98 -26.19 -10.84 -37.26
CA LEU A 98 -26.58 -10.10 -36.06
C LEU A 98 -26.51 -10.98 -34.82
N ASN A 99 -27.11 -12.18 -34.84
CA ASN A 99 -27.04 -13.12 -33.73
C ASN A 99 -25.59 -13.50 -33.37
N ALA A 100 -24.75 -13.73 -34.38
CA ALA A 100 -23.33 -14.01 -34.16
C ALA A 100 -22.55 -12.83 -33.57
N LEU A 101 -22.93 -11.58 -33.89
CA LEU A 101 -22.34 -10.38 -33.29
C LEU A 101 -22.83 -10.16 -31.87
N THR A 102 -24.13 -10.32 -31.61
CA THR A 102 -24.71 -10.24 -30.26
C THR A 102 -24.03 -11.23 -29.33
N GLN A 103 -23.90 -12.50 -29.75
CA GLN A 103 -23.20 -13.51 -28.95
C GLN A 103 -21.75 -13.10 -28.64
N ARG A 104 -21.00 -12.58 -29.63
CA ARG A 104 -19.62 -12.13 -29.39
C ARG A 104 -19.51 -10.94 -28.44
N VAL A 105 -20.49 -10.04 -28.47
CA VAL A 105 -20.56 -8.90 -27.53
C VAL A 105 -20.88 -9.40 -26.12
N GLU A 106 -21.81 -10.34 -25.98
CA GLU A 106 -22.13 -11.00 -24.70
C GLU A 106 -20.90 -11.73 -24.15
N ASP A 107 -20.23 -12.56 -24.96
CA ASP A 107 -19.02 -13.28 -24.57
C ASP A 107 -17.91 -12.31 -24.12
N ALA A 108 -17.67 -11.22 -24.87
CA ALA A 108 -16.69 -10.20 -24.50
C ALA A 108 -17.07 -9.44 -23.22
N SER A 109 -18.36 -9.22 -22.97
CA SER A 109 -18.84 -8.60 -21.73
C SER A 109 -18.66 -9.51 -20.52
N ASN A 110 -18.89 -10.82 -20.69
CA ASN A 110 -18.64 -11.80 -19.65
C ASN A 110 -17.14 -11.92 -19.34
N GLU A 111 -16.26 -11.97 -20.35
CA GLU A 111 -14.80 -11.96 -20.17
C GLU A 111 -14.34 -10.72 -19.38
N ARG A 112 -14.92 -9.55 -19.65
CA ARG A 112 -14.62 -8.30 -18.94
C ARG A 112 -15.07 -8.37 -17.48
N ASP A 113 -16.29 -8.85 -17.23
CA ASP A 113 -16.86 -8.90 -15.89
C ASP A 113 -16.12 -9.92 -15.00
N ASP A 114 -15.71 -11.06 -15.56
CA ASP A 114 -14.86 -12.05 -14.90
C ASP A 114 -13.49 -11.44 -14.56
N ALA A 115 -12.84 -10.74 -15.50
CA ALA A 115 -11.56 -10.07 -15.26
C ALA A 115 -11.67 -8.96 -14.20
N LEU A 116 -12.79 -8.23 -14.14
CA LEU A 116 -13.06 -7.25 -13.11
C LEU A 116 -13.23 -7.90 -11.73
N ALA A 117 -13.89 -9.05 -11.63
CA ALA A 117 -14.03 -9.79 -10.38
C ALA A 117 -12.67 -10.29 -9.87
N GLU A 118 -11.82 -10.84 -10.75
CA GLU A 118 -10.45 -11.24 -10.39
C GLU A 118 -9.59 -10.05 -9.93
N LEU A 119 -9.70 -8.89 -10.60
CA LEU A 119 -9.05 -7.65 -10.18
C LEU A 119 -9.52 -7.19 -8.80
N GLN A 120 -10.82 -7.23 -8.53
CA GLN A 120 -11.36 -6.85 -7.22
C GLN A 120 -10.80 -7.77 -6.12
N ASN A 121 -10.78 -9.09 -6.35
CA ASN A 121 -10.25 -10.03 -5.37
C ASN A 121 -8.75 -9.80 -5.10
N THR A 122 -7.94 -9.63 -6.14
CA THR A 122 -6.48 -9.39 -5.98
C THR A 122 -6.18 -8.05 -5.28
N VAL A 123 -7.02 -7.03 -5.48
CA VAL A 123 -6.92 -5.76 -4.72
C VAL A 123 -7.26 -5.96 -3.26
N GLU A 124 -8.31 -6.71 -2.93
CA GLU A 124 -8.67 -7.03 -1.54
C GLU A 124 -7.57 -7.85 -0.84
N GLU A 125 -7.00 -8.83 -1.55
CA GLU A 125 -5.85 -9.63 -1.09
C GLU A 125 -4.65 -8.72 -0.81
N LEU A 126 -4.29 -7.82 -1.73
CA LEU A 126 -3.20 -6.85 -1.54
C LEU A 126 -3.46 -5.91 -0.36
N GLU A 127 -4.69 -5.43 -0.17
CA GLU A 127 -5.06 -4.58 0.98
C GLU A 127 -4.96 -5.36 2.30
N SER A 128 -5.32 -6.64 2.31
CA SER A 128 -5.16 -7.52 3.47
C SER A 128 -3.68 -7.76 3.79
N GLY A 129 -2.85 -8.05 2.79
CA GLY A 129 -1.41 -8.23 2.93
C GLY A 129 -0.71 -6.94 3.38
N ARG A 130 -1.17 -5.77 2.90
CA ARG A 130 -0.69 -4.47 3.36
C ARG A 130 -0.98 -4.23 4.84
N ARG A 131 -2.16 -4.59 5.33
CA ARG A 131 -2.51 -4.49 6.76
C ARG A 131 -1.60 -5.39 7.61
N GLN A 132 -1.39 -6.63 7.18
CA GLN A 132 -0.49 -7.57 7.86
C GLN A 132 0.96 -7.07 7.89
N LEU A 133 1.45 -6.45 6.80
CA LEU A 133 2.79 -5.84 6.76
C LEU A 133 2.94 -4.69 7.77
N VAL A 134 1.94 -3.83 7.91
CA VAL A 134 1.96 -2.75 8.92
C VAL A 134 1.98 -3.36 10.32
N GLU A 135 1.10 -4.31 10.61
CA GLU A 135 1.03 -4.97 11.92
C GLU A 135 2.36 -5.67 12.29
N MET A 136 2.96 -6.41 11.35
CA MET A 136 4.25 -7.07 11.56
C MET A 136 5.41 -6.07 11.71
N THR A 137 5.34 -4.92 11.03
CA THR A 137 6.36 -3.86 11.15
C THR A 137 6.27 -3.20 12.53
N ASP A 138 5.06 -2.92 13.01
CA ASP A 138 4.83 -2.39 14.35
C ASP A 138 5.30 -3.38 15.43
N ALA A 139 4.99 -4.67 15.27
CA ALA A 139 5.48 -5.72 16.16
C ALA A 139 7.01 -5.83 16.16
N TYR A 140 7.66 -5.72 14.99
CA TYR A 140 9.12 -5.69 14.88
C TYR A 140 9.74 -4.50 15.62
N HIS A 141 9.15 -3.31 15.49
CA HIS A 141 9.61 -2.11 16.21
C HIS A 141 9.45 -2.29 17.72
N ALA A 142 8.30 -2.77 18.19
CA ALA A 142 8.07 -3.04 19.60
C ALA A 142 9.10 -4.04 20.18
N LYS A 143 9.41 -5.11 19.42
CA LYS A 143 10.44 -6.10 19.81
C LYS A 143 11.86 -5.54 19.80
N THR A 144 12.16 -4.64 18.86
CA THR A 144 13.45 -3.94 18.81
C THR A 144 13.63 -3.03 20.03
N ASP A 145 12.56 -2.31 20.42
CA ASP A 145 12.57 -1.47 21.63
C ASP A 145 12.70 -2.31 22.90
N GLU A 146 12.03 -3.47 22.98
CA GLU A 146 12.16 -4.43 24.08
C GLU A 146 13.59 -4.97 24.20
N ALA A 147 14.20 -5.41 23.11
CA ALA A 147 15.59 -5.85 23.08
C ALA A 147 16.56 -4.72 23.50
N GLY A 148 16.28 -3.48 23.09
CA GLY A 148 17.05 -2.31 23.52
C GLY A 148 17.00 -2.09 25.04
N ARG A 149 15.82 -2.21 25.65
CA ARG A 149 15.66 -2.11 27.11
C ARG A 149 16.37 -3.24 27.86
N LEU A 150 16.22 -4.48 27.40
CA LEU A 150 16.91 -5.63 27.99
C LEU A 150 18.43 -5.49 27.91
N ALA A 151 18.97 -4.97 26.80
CA ALA A 151 20.39 -4.70 26.66
C ALA A 151 20.89 -3.64 27.66
N GLU A 152 20.10 -2.59 27.91
CA GLU A 152 20.40 -1.58 28.94
C GLU A 152 20.37 -2.20 30.35
N ASP A 153 19.38 -3.05 30.65
CA ASP A 153 19.25 -3.72 31.94
C ASP A 153 20.40 -4.70 32.20
N VAL A 154 20.81 -5.48 31.19
CA VAL A 154 22.01 -6.34 31.26
C VAL A 154 23.26 -5.51 31.53
N ALA A 155 23.45 -4.38 30.85
CA ALA A 155 24.60 -3.51 31.06
C ALA A 155 24.63 -2.93 32.49
N GLN A 156 23.48 -2.52 33.03
CA GLN A 156 23.37 -2.05 34.41
C GLN A 156 23.63 -3.18 35.42
N ALA A 157 23.11 -4.38 35.19
CA ALA A 157 23.34 -5.54 36.05
C ALA A 157 24.82 -5.91 36.09
N MET A 158 25.51 -5.87 34.94
CA MET A 158 26.96 -6.06 34.87
C MET A 158 27.73 -5.02 35.68
N GLN A 159 27.40 -3.73 35.54
CA GLN A 159 28.05 -2.66 36.32
C GLN A 159 27.86 -2.85 37.84
N ARG A 160 26.69 -3.31 38.28
CA ARG A 160 26.43 -3.61 39.70
C ARG A 160 27.26 -4.80 40.17
N ALA A 161 27.36 -5.86 39.36
CA ALA A 161 28.19 -7.01 39.66
C ALA A 161 29.68 -6.62 39.78
N ASP A 162 30.23 -5.85 38.83
CA ASP A 162 31.62 -5.36 38.88
C ASP A 162 31.89 -4.52 40.14
N ALA A 163 30.93 -3.65 40.52
CA ALA A 163 31.04 -2.85 41.73
C ALA A 163 31.00 -3.69 43.02
N ALA A 164 30.20 -4.76 43.05
CA ALA A 164 30.14 -5.70 44.16
C ALA A 164 31.45 -6.53 44.26
N GLU A 165 32.04 -6.94 43.13
CA GLU A 165 33.35 -7.62 43.11
C GLU A 165 34.46 -6.76 43.72
N LEU A 166 34.49 -5.47 43.39
CA LEU A 166 35.43 -4.52 43.98
C LEU A 166 35.26 -4.44 45.51
N ARG A 167 34.01 -4.38 46.01
CA ARG A 167 33.74 -4.34 47.46
C ARG A 167 34.15 -5.63 48.17
N VAL A 168 33.92 -6.79 47.54
CA VAL A 168 34.38 -8.09 48.05
C VAL A 168 35.90 -8.06 48.23
N HIS A 169 36.65 -7.60 47.23
CA HIS A 169 38.11 -7.47 47.33
C HIS A 169 38.56 -6.45 48.38
N GLU A 170 37.87 -5.33 48.54
CA GLU A 170 38.16 -4.35 49.60
C GLU A 170 37.95 -4.95 51.00
N LEU A 171 36.86 -5.71 51.20
CA LEU A 171 36.57 -6.39 52.47
C LEU A 171 37.58 -7.49 52.77
N GLU A 172 37.97 -8.29 51.78
CA GLU A 172 39.02 -9.31 51.89
C GLU A 172 40.36 -8.68 52.32
N ALA A 173 40.76 -7.57 51.69
CA ALA A 173 41.98 -6.85 52.05
C ALA A 173 41.93 -6.31 53.48
N ARG A 174 40.76 -5.81 53.93
CA ARG A 174 40.56 -5.31 55.30
C ARG A 174 40.62 -6.44 56.33
N ILE A 175 40.05 -7.61 56.03
CA ILE A 175 40.13 -8.80 56.89
C ILE A 175 41.59 -9.20 57.05
N ALA A 176 42.36 -9.31 55.95
CA ALA A 176 43.78 -9.68 56.02
C ALA A 176 44.61 -8.69 56.86
N ALA A 177 44.33 -7.39 56.76
CA ALA A 177 45.01 -6.37 57.57
C ALA A 177 44.70 -6.48 59.07
N LEU A 178 43.43 -6.73 59.43
CA LEU A 178 43.02 -6.89 60.82
C LEU A 178 43.50 -8.21 61.43
N GLU A 179 43.53 -9.30 60.65
CA GLU A 179 44.10 -10.58 61.07
C GLU A 179 45.59 -10.44 61.43
N ALA A 180 46.36 -9.73 60.59
CA ALA A 180 47.76 -9.45 60.85
C ALA A 180 47.98 -8.61 62.12
N GLU A 181 47.08 -7.66 62.41
CA GLU A 181 47.15 -6.84 63.63
C GLU A 181 46.80 -7.64 64.89
N VAL A 182 45.77 -8.51 64.82
CA VAL A 182 45.45 -9.44 65.91
C VAL A 182 46.63 -10.39 66.18
N GLU A 183 47.25 -10.93 65.13
CA GLU A 183 48.42 -11.81 65.25
C GLU A 183 49.60 -11.06 65.90
N ARG A 184 49.89 -9.82 65.45
CA ARG A 184 50.93 -8.97 66.04
C ARG A 184 50.71 -8.71 67.54
N LEU A 185 49.51 -8.29 67.93
CA LEU A 185 49.19 -7.98 69.33
C LEU A 185 49.18 -9.23 70.20
N SER A 186 48.75 -10.38 69.67
CA SER A 186 48.81 -11.65 70.37
C SER A 186 50.25 -12.09 70.65
N ALA A 187 51.15 -11.96 69.67
CA ALA A 187 52.57 -12.24 69.83
C ALA A 187 53.25 -11.29 70.84
N GLU A 188 52.89 -10.01 70.84
CA GLU A 188 53.38 -9.03 71.82
C GLU A 188 52.93 -9.40 73.25
N LEU A 189 51.66 -9.78 73.44
CA LEU A 189 51.13 -10.24 74.72
C LEU A 189 51.82 -11.53 75.22
N GLU A 190 52.08 -12.48 74.33
CA GLU A 190 52.81 -13.71 74.68
C GLU A 190 54.25 -13.39 75.10
N ALA A 191 54.96 -12.53 74.37
CA ALA A 191 56.31 -12.10 74.72
C ALA A 191 56.35 -11.33 76.06
N GLU A 192 55.35 -10.49 76.35
CA GLU A 192 55.21 -9.81 77.64
C GLU A 192 55.01 -10.81 78.79
N ARG A 193 54.14 -11.82 78.60
CA ARG A 193 53.91 -12.88 79.59
C ARG A 193 55.16 -13.72 79.83
N GLU A 194 55.89 -14.07 78.78
CA GLU A 194 57.16 -14.78 78.89
C GLU A 194 58.17 -13.94 79.67
N ALA A 195 58.33 -12.65 79.34
CA ALA A 195 59.21 -11.73 80.06
C ALA A 195 58.80 -11.55 81.52
N HIS A 196 57.51 -11.48 81.82
CA HIS A 196 56.99 -11.41 83.19
C HIS A 196 57.31 -12.69 83.97
N SER A 197 57.07 -13.87 83.38
CA SER A 197 57.39 -15.15 84.00
C SER A 197 58.89 -15.29 84.28
N GLN A 198 59.76 -14.83 83.37
CA GLN A 198 61.19 -14.81 83.56
C GLN A 198 61.57 -13.91 84.74
N ARG A 199 61.03 -12.68 84.81
CA ARG A 199 61.26 -11.77 85.95
C ARG A 199 60.77 -12.34 87.28
N GLU A 200 59.64 -13.04 87.31
CA GLU A 200 59.14 -13.70 88.52
C GLU A 200 60.06 -14.84 88.95
N THR A 201 60.53 -15.67 88.02
CA THR A 201 61.51 -16.73 88.35
C THR A 201 62.86 -16.18 88.79
N GLU A 202 63.34 -15.09 88.18
CA GLU A 202 64.54 -14.36 88.60
C GLU A 202 64.35 -13.75 89.99
N ALA A 203 63.22 -13.09 90.28
CA ALA A 203 62.88 -12.56 91.60
C ALA A 203 62.73 -13.67 92.65
N ALA A 204 62.15 -14.81 92.30
CA ALA A 204 62.05 -15.97 93.18
C ALA A 204 63.43 -16.61 93.46
N SER A 205 64.35 -16.58 92.50
CA SER A 205 65.73 -17.05 92.69
C SER A 205 66.62 -16.06 93.46
N ALA A 206 66.32 -14.76 93.40
CA ALA A 206 66.96 -13.71 94.21
C ALA A 206 66.33 -13.56 95.62
N GLY A 207 65.09 -14.01 95.80
CA GLY A 207 64.26 -13.85 97.01
C GLY A 207 64.60 -14.76 98.20
N SER A 208 65.76 -15.41 98.21
CA SER A 208 66.25 -16.10 99.42
C SER A 208 66.72 -15.13 100.53
N GLU A 209 66.72 -13.80 100.31
CA GLU A 209 67.20 -12.85 101.32
C GLU A 209 66.29 -11.65 101.69
N THR A 210 65.15 -11.38 101.05
CA THR A 210 64.27 -10.27 101.50
C THR A 210 62.77 -10.52 101.25
N ALA A 211 62.02 -10.79 102.32
CA ALA A 211 60.60 -11.15 102.28
C ALA A 211 59.61 -9.97 102.34
N ASP A 212 60.06 -8.72 102.47
CA ASP A 212 59.16 -7.56 102.71
C ASP A 212 58.95 -6.62 101.49
N ALA A 213 59.42 -6.98 100.28
CA ALA A 213 59.28 -6.14 99.08
C ALA A 213 58.23 -6.65 98.06
N ALA A 214 57.51 -7.75 98.37
CA ALA A 214 56.63 -8.43 97.42
C ALA A 214 55.22 -7.81 97.27
N GLU A 215 54.82 -6.87 98.14
CA GLU A 215 53.43 -6.36 98.18
C GLU A 215 53.17 -5.14 97.27
N LEU A 216 54.21 -4.56 96.63
CA LEU A 216 54.10 -3.34 95.80
C LEU A 216 54.25 -3.55 94.28
N ALA A 217 54.45 -4.79 93.81
CA ALA A 217 54.62 -5.07 92.38
C ALA A 217 53.31 -5.42 91.64
N GLN A 218 52.17 -5.46 92.33
CA GLN A 218 50.87 -5.85 91.77
C GLN A 218 50.11 -4.74 91.00
N THR A 219 50.77 -3.66 90.58
CA THR A 219 50.13 -2.64 89.75
C THR A 219 50.11 -3.05 88.28
N THR A 220 49.13 -3.90 87.96
CA THR A 220 48.45 -4.06 86.67
C THR A 220 48.89 -3.14 85.51
N PRO A 221 49.69 -3.63 84.56
CA PRO A 221 49.73 -3.09 83.19
C PRO A 221 48.97 -3.98 82.18
N ASP A 222 48.60 -5.22 82.55
CA ASP A 222 48.25 -6.29 81.58
C ASP A 222 46.79 -6.34 81.09
N ALA A 223 45.88 -5.49 81.58
CA ALA A 223 44.47 -5.58 81.18
C ALA A 223 44.15 -4.92 79.83
N ALA A 224 44.99 -4.00 79.34
CA ALA A 224 44.69 -3.22 78.14
C ALA A 224 44.87 -4.01 76.81
N ASN A 225 45.89 -4.88 76.72
CA ASN A 225 46.16 -5.69 75.53
C ASN A 225 45.11 -6.78 75.24
N PRO A 226 44.58 -7.55 76.22
CA PRO A 226 43.55 -8.55 75.93
C PRO A 226 42.20 -7.94 75.53
N GLU A 227 41.84 -6.78 76.04
CA GLU A 227 40.61 -6.08 75.64
C GLU A 227 40.69 -5.57 74.19
N GLN A 228 41.86 -5.09 73.76
CA GLN A 228 42.09 -4.68 72.37
C GLN A 228 42.03 -5.86 71.40
N ILE A 229 42.62 -7.01 71.75
CA ILE A 229 42.53 -8.24 70.94
C ILE A 229 41.06 -8.68 70.80
N ALA A 230 40.30 -8.72 71.90
CA ALA A 230 38.88 -9.10 71.86
C ALA A 230 38.03 -8.14 71.01
N GLN A 231 38.33 -6.84 71.03
CA GLN A 231 37.67 -5.85 70.17
C GLN A 231 37.98 -6.11 68.69
N LEU A 232 39.25 -6.28 68.32
CA LEU A 232 39.64 -6.57 66.93
C LEU A 232 39.09 -7.92 66.43
N GLU A 233 39.04 -8.96 67.27
CA GLU A 233 38.38 -10.23 66.96
C GLU A 233 36.88 -10.04 66.69
N SER A 234 36.21 -9.20 67.48
CA SER A 234 34.80 -8.86 67.24
C SER A 234 34.61 -8.09 65.93
N GLU A 235 35.51 -7.17 65.59
CA GLU A 235 35.49 -6.45 64.32
C GLU A 235 35.77 -7.39 63.13
N LEU A 236 36.70 -8.33 63.28
CA LEU A 236 36.98 -9.35 62.27
C LEU A 236 35.77 -10.24 62.02
N THR A 237 35.09 -10.71 63.06
CA THR A 237 33.87 -11.51 62.90
C THR A 237 32.75 -10.71 62.22
N ALA A 238 32.60 -9.42 62.55
CA ALA A 238 31.64 -8.54 61.89
C ALA A 238 31.97 -8.32 60.40
N ILE A 239 33.24 -8.10 60.05
CA ILE A 239 33.64 -7.88 58.65
C ILE A 239 33.56 -9.17 57.84
N ARG A 240 33.88 -10.34 58.41
CA ARG A 240 33.66 -11.64 57.76
C ARG A 240 32.18 -11.89 57.47
N ALA A 241 31.29 -11.57 58.40
CA ALA A 241 29.85 -11.66 58.16
C ALA A 241 29.38 -10.70 57.05
N LEU A 242 29.94 -9.49 56.97
CA LEU A 242 29.67 -8.56 55.86
C LEU A 242 30.20 -9.10 54.51
N LEU A 243 31.38 -9.71 54.49
CA LEU A 243 31.95 -10.34 53.29
C LEU A 243 31.06 -11.47 52.79
N GLU A 244 30.61 -12.37 53.67
CA GLU A 244 29.71 -13.47 53.30
C GLU A 244 28.38 -12.94 52.74
N ALA A 245 27.82 -11.88 53.35
CA ALA A 245 26.61 -11.23 52.86
C ALA A 245 26.82 -10.59 51.47
N GLU A 246 27.94 -9.90 51.25
CA GLU A 246 28.26 -9.28 49.94
C GLU A 246 28.51 -10.35 48.86
N GLN A 247 29.20 -11.45 49.18
CA GLN A 247 29.40 -12.58 48.27
C GLN A 247 28.07 -13.23 47.86
N GLN A 248 27.14 -13.40 48.81
CA GLN A 248 25.79 -13.88 48.51
C GLN A 248 25.02 -12.89 47.63
N ALA A 249 25.13 -11.59 47.90
CA ALA A 249 24.50 -10.55 47.09
C ALA A 249 25.06 -10.52 45.65
N HIS A 250 26.38 -10.66 45.48
CA HIS A 250 27.03 -10.76 44.17
C HIS A 250 26.59 -12.03 43.41
N ALA A 251 26.52 -13.19 44.08
CA ALA A 251 26.02 -14.41 43.48
C ALA A 251 24.58 -14.28 42.97
N MET A 252 23.72 -13.57 43.72
CA MET A 252 22.36 -13.25 43.27
C MET A 252 22.35 -12.30 42.06
N GLN A 253 23.16 -11.25 42.09
CA GLN A 253 23.25 -10.28 40.98
C GLN A 253 23.80 -10.90 39.69
N THR A 254 24.81 -11.76 39.78
CA THR A 254 25.34 -12.48 38.62
C THR A 254 24.32 -13.45 38.03
N GLN A 255 23.50 -14.09 38.87
CA GLN A 255 22.38 -14.91 38.42
C GLN A 255 21.31 -14.08 37.71
N GLU A 256 20.96 -12.90 38.25
CA GLU A 256 20.02 -11.97 37.60
C GLU A 256 20.56 -11.49 36.24
N ALA A 257 21.84 -11.13 36.15
CA ALA A 257 22.48 -10.74 34.91
C ALA A 257 22.49 -11.86 33.86
N ALA A 258 22.67 -13.12 34.29
CA ALA A 258 22.60 -14.28 33.41
C ALA A 258 21.18 -14.48 32.85
N ARG A 259 20.15 -14.38 33.69
CA ARG A 259 18.74 -14.48 33.24
C ARG A 259 18.37 -13.38 32.25
N ALA A 260 18.78 -12.14 32.52
CA ALA A 260 18.52 -11.02 31.60
C ALA A 260 19.21 -11.19 30.24
N ARG A 261 20.39 -11.83 30.20
CA ARG A 261 21.07 -12.20 28.94
C ARG A 261 20.32 -13.29 28.18
N ASP A 262 19.85 -14.32 28.86
CA ASP A 262 19.06 -15.39 28.22
C ASP A 262 17.76 -14.81 27.61
N GLU A 263 17.11 -13.85 28.29
CA GLU A 263 15.94 -13.13 27.78
C GLU A 263 16.29 -12.25 26.56
N LEU A 264 17.44 -11.55 26.59
CA LEU A 264 17.93 -10.77 25.45
C LEU A 264 18.21 -11.67 24.23
N ASP A 265 18.82 -12.84 24.44
CA ASP A 265 19.11 -13.79 23.36
C ASP A 265 17.81 -14.37 22.77
N SER A 266 16.81 -14.66 23.62
CA SER A 266 15.48 -15.10 23.19
C SER A 266 14.77 -14.03 22.36
N THR A 267 14.74 -12.78 22.82
CA THR A 267 14.11 -11.66 22.09
C THR A 267 14.83 -11.34 20.78
N SER A 268 16.15 -11.48 20.74
CA SER A 268 16.96 -11.37 19.51
C SER A 268 16.59 -12.45 18.48
N HIS A 269 16.36 -13.69 18.94
CA HIS A 269 15.89 -14.76 18.07
C HIS A 269 14.48 -14.49 17.50
N GLU A 270 13.55 -14.04 18.36
CA GLU A 270 12.21 -13.63 17.93
C GLU A 270 12.27 -12.48 16.91
N LEU A 271 13.13 -11.49 17.13
CA LEU A 271 13.35 -10.37 16.19
C LEU A 271 13.80 -10.89 14.83
N TYR A 272 14.77 -11.81 14.79
CA TYR A 272 15.21 -12.43 13.55
C TYR A 272 14.07 -13.18 12.84
N GLU A 273 13.25 -13.94 13.56
CA GLU A 273 12.09 -14.62 12.97
C GLU A 273 11.07 -13.64 12.39
N THR A 274 10.76 -12.55 13.09
CA THR A 274 9.84 -11.51 12.58
C THR A 274 10.40 -10.81 11.34
N GLN A 275 11.71 -10.59 11.28
CA GLN A 275 12.39 -10.03 10.11
C GLN A 275 12.26 -10.94 8.89
N VAL A 276 12.43 -12.26 9.06
CA VAL A 276 12.24 -13.23 7.97
C VAL A 276 10.79 -13.24 7.49
N LYS A 277 9.81 -13.19 8.40
CA LYS A 277 8.38 -13.10 8.05
C LYS A 277 8.06 -11.82 7.27
N LEU A 278 8.60 -10.67 7.69
CA LEU A 278 8.46 -9.40 6.98
C LEU A 278 9.02 -9.44 5.56
N ALA A 279 10.20 -10.05 5.38
CA ALA A 279 10.81 -10.22 4.06
C ALA A 279 9.89 -11.04 3.13
N LYS A 280 9.33 -12.15 3.65
CA LYS A 280 8.42 -13.01 2.89
C LYS A 280 7.13 -12.30 2.47
N LEU A 281 6.46 -11.61 3.40
CA LEU A 281 5.24 -10.84 3.08
C LEU A 281 5.50 -9.71 2.07
N THR A 282 6.70 -9.12 2.10
CA THR A 282 7.08 -8.08 1.14
C THR A 282 7.27 -8.66 -0.27
N GLU A 283 7.83 -9.87 -0.37
CA GLU A 283 7.94 -10.60 -1.64
C GLU A 283 6.56 -10.99 -2.19
N GLU A 284 5.68 -11.56 -1.35
CA GLU A 284 4.30 -11.91 -1.71
C GLU A 284 3.54 -10.69 -2.27
N ARG A 285 3.59 -9.54 -1.57
CA ARG A 285 2.98 -8.28 -2.05
C ARG A 285 3.53 -7.81 -3.41
N SER A 286 4.82 -8.02 -3.67
CA SER A 286 5.41 -7.66 -4.97
C SER A 286 4.89 -8.56 -6.09
N GLY A 287 4.60 -9.83 -5.77
CA GLY A 287 3.88 -10.77 -6.62
C GLY A 287 2.48 -10.27 -6.94
N ASP A 288 1.67 -9.96 -5.93
CA ASP A 288 0.29 -9.49 -6.09
C ASP A 288 0.22 -8.20 -6.93
N ALA A 289 1.14 -7.26 -6.70
CA ALA A 289 1.23 -6.04 -7.49
C ALA A 289 1.53 -6.32 -8.98
N SER A 290 2.34 -7.34 -9.27
CA SER A 290 2.62 -7.77 -10.65
C SER A 290 1.40 -8.45 -11.29
N GLU A 291 0.62 -9.19 -10.50
CA GLU A 291 -0.62 -9.81 -10.95
C GLU A 291 -1.71 -8.77 -11.25
N ILE A 292 -1.88 -7.76 -10.41
CA ILE A 292 -2.79 -6.63 -10.68
C ILE A 292 -2.39 -5.92 -11.97
N ALA A 293 -1.10 -5.69 -12.21
CA ALA A 293 -0.62 -5.08 -13.46
C ALA A 293 -0.95 -5.96 -14.69
N ARG A 294 -0.79 -7.28 -14.56
CA ARG A 294 -1.16 -8.26 -15.60
C ARG A 294 -2.66 -8.24 -15.88
N LEU A 295 -3.49 -8.33 -14.85
CA LEU A 295 -4.95 -8.35 -14.96
C LEU A 295 -5.51 -7.02 -15.50
N THR A 296 -4.90 -5.89 -15.12
CA THR A 296 -5.25 -4.57 -15.66
C THR A 296 -4.97 -4.49 -17.16
N ALA A 297 -3.86 -5.08 -17.62
CA ALA A 297 -3.53 -5.15 -19.03
C ALA A 297 -4.50 -6.06 -19.80
N THR A 298 -4.90 -7.22 -19.23
CA THR A 298 -5.89 -8.11 -19.87
C THR A 298 -7.27 -7.49 -19.93
N LEU A 299 -7.69 -6.76 -18.89
CA LEU A 299 -8.95 -6.01 -18.89
C LEU A 299 -8.95 -4.96 -20.00
N SER A 300 -7.89 -4.15 -20.09
CA SER A 300 -7.76 -3.12 -21.14
C SER A 300 -7.85 -3.73 -22.55
N ALA A 301 -7.19 -4.87 -22.76
CA ALA A 301 -7.26 -5.59 -24.04
C ALA A 301 -8.64 -6.21 -24.32
N ALA A 302 -9.41 -6.59 -23.29
CA ALA A 302 -10.79 -7.05 -23.45
C ALA A 302 -11.74 -5.88 -23.79
N GLU A 303 -11.56 -4.73 -23.14
CA GLU A 303 -12.30 -3.50 -23.43
C GLU A 303 -12.08 -3.03 -24.87
N GLU A 304 -10.82 -2.98 -25.33
CA GLU A 304 -10.50 -2.63 -26.73
C GLU A 304 -11.17 -3.60 -27.73
N ARG A 305 -11.17 -4.91 -27.44
CA ARG A 305 -11.85 -5.91 -28.28
C ARG A 305 -13.37 -5.67 -28.32
N ALA A 306 -13.98 -5.37 -27.17
CA ALA A 306 -15.41 -5.07 -27.09
C ALA A 306 -15.78 -3.79 -27.87
N GLU A 307 -14.98 -2.72 -27.75
CA GLU A 307 -15.17 -1.47 -28.48
C GLU A 307 -15.09 -1.66 -30.01
N VAL A 308 -14.10 -2.42 -30.50
CA VAL A 308 -13.95 -2.72 -31.92
C VAL A 308 -15.16 -3.51 -32.45
N LEU A 309 -15.64 -4.50 -31.69
CA LEU A 309 -16.81 -5.28 -32.07
C LEU A 309 -18.08 -4.42 -32.09
N GLN A 310 -18.24 -3.52 -31.12
CA GLN A 310 -19.36 -2.58 -31.06
C GLN A 310 -19.34 -1.60 -32.25
N GLN A 311 -18.18 -1.04 -32.60
CA GLN A 311 -18.02 -0.19 -33.77
C GLN A 311 -18.42 -0.93 -35.05
N HIS A 312 -17.91 -2.13 -35.26
CA HIS A 312 -18.25 -2.94 -36.44
C HIS A 312 -19.74 -3.31 -36.49
N ALA A 313 -20.39 -3.58 -35.35
CA ALA A 313 -21.84 -3.78 -35.29
C ALA A 313 -22.61 -2.51 -35.69
N SER A 314 -22.18 -1.34 -35.21
CA SER A 314 -22.79 -0.05 -35.56
C SER A 314 -22.62 0.31 -37.04
N GLU A 315 -21.47 0.01 -37.64
CA GLU A 315 -21.22 0.21 -39.07
C GLU A 315 -22.12 -0.68 -39.94
N LEU A 316 -22.31 -1.94 -39.54
CA LEU A 316 -23.22 -2.85 -40.23
C LEU A 316 -24.68 -2.39 -40.13
N ALA A 317 -25.11 -1.90 -38.97
CA ALA A 317 -26.45 -1.33 -38.77
C ALA A 317 -26.67 -0.06 -39.61
N ALA A 318 -25.68 0.84 -39.65
CA ALA A 318 -25.73 2.05 -40.48
C ALA A 318 -25.78 1.72 -41.98
N ARG A 319 -25.00 0.72 -42.41
CA ARG A 319 -24.98 0.26 -43.81
C ARG A 319 -26.28 -0.45 -44.21
N ALA A 320 -26.94 -1.13 -43.29
CA ALA A 320 -28.28 -1.70 -43.51
C ALA A 320 -29.37 -0.62 -43.56
N SER A 321 -29.16 0.53 -42.91
CA SER A 321 -30.14 1.64 -42.84
C SER A 321 -29.96 2.71 -43.91
N ALA A 322 -28.86 2.70 -44.67
CA ALA A 322 -28.57 3.69 -45.71
C ALA A 322 -29.56 3.58 -46.90
N PRO A 323 -30.41 4.59 -47.16
CA PRO A 323 -31.31 4.58 -48.31
C PRO A 323 -30.52 5.00 -49.56
N GLY A 324 -30.03 4.04 -50.35
CA GLY A 324 -29.15 4.44 -51.45
C GLY A 324 -28.57 3.36 -52.36
N VAL A 325 -29.39 2.40 -52.82
CA VAL A 325 -29.30 1.92 -54.20
C VAL A 325 -30.72 1.81 -54.73
N SER A 326 -31.19 2.86 -55.39
CA SER A 326 -32.41 2.82 -56.20
C SER A 326 -32.25 1.77 -57.29
N ALA A 327 -32.87 0.61 -57.11
CA ALA A 327 -33.49 -0.08 -58.24
C ALA A 327 -34.71 0.76 -58.63
N GLU A 328 -34.65 1.41 -59.80
CA GLU A 328 -35.84 1.98 -60.45
C GLU A 328 -36.84 0.85 -60.71
N ALA A 329 -37.89 0.79 -59.90
CA ALA A 329 -39.09 0.03 -60.19
C ALA A 329 -40.17 0.99 -60.72
N PRO A 330 -40.85 0.68 -61.84
CA PRO A 330 -42.09 1.35 -62.19
C PRO A 330 -43.21 0.87 -61.25
N SER A 331 -44.03 1.84 -60.82
CA SER A 331 -45.20 1.66 -59.98
C SER A 331 -46.22 0.68 -60.58
N ALA A 332 -46.58 -0.37 -59.83
CA ALA A 332 -47.87 -1.04 -59.93
C ALA A 332 -48.20 -1.86 -58.66
N ALA A 333 -49.32 -1.48 -58.04
CA ALA A 333 -50.26 -2.26 -57.21
C ALA A 333 -49.75 -3.25 -56.15
N ALA A 334 -50.01 -2.89 -54.89
CA ALA A 334 -49.93 -3.73 -53.71
C ALA A 334 -50.92 -4.93 -53.74
N PRO A 335 -50.57 -6.01 -53.03
CA PRO A 335 -51.52 -6.67 -52.15
C PRO A 335 -51.03 -6.67 -50.69
N GLU A 336 -52.00 -6.74 -49.78
CA GLU A 336 -51.89 -6.59 -48.35
C GLU A 336 -51.06 -7.70 -47.67
N GLY A 337 -50.21 -7.27 -46.72
CA GLY A 337 -49.46 -8.12 -45.81
C GLY A 337 -49.02 -7.31 -44.58
N GLY A 338 -49.99 -6.80 -43.82
CA GLY A 338 -49.77 -5.86 -42.71
C GLY A 338 -49.05 -6.40 -41.47
N ALA A 339 -48.81 -7.72 -41.37
CA ALA A 339 -48.24 -8.30 -40.14
C ALA A 339 -46.73 -8.09 -39.98
N GLY A 340 -45.94 -8.11 -41.06
CA GLY A 340 -44.47 -8.00 -40.97
C GLY A 340 -43.95 -6.58 -40.83
N ALA A 341 -44.66 -5.58 -41.38
CA ALA A 341 -44.25 -4.18 -41.27
C ALA A 341 -44.42 -3.66 -39.83
N GLU A 342 -45.50 -4.03 -39.16
CA GLU A 342 -45.75 -3.69 -37.76
C GLU A 342 -44.74 -4.37 -36.82
N GLU A 343 -44.37 -5.63 -37.06
CA GLU A 343 -43.32 -6.32 -36.28
C GLU A 343 -41.93 -5.69 -36.45
N ILE A 344 -41.57 -5.25 -37.67
CA ILE A 344 -40.30 -4.56 -37.92
C ILE A 344 -40.28 -3.19 -37.24
N GLU A 345 -41.38 -2.43 -37.27
CA GLU A 345 -41.46 -1.16 -36.54
C GLU A 345 -41.41 -1.39 -35.03
N ALA A 346 -42.06 -2.44 -34.52
CA ALA A 346 -41.98 -2.81 -33.10
C ALA A 346 -40.56 -3.17 -32.66
N LEU A 347 -39.82 -3.95 -33.45
CA LEU A 347 -38.43 -4.32 -33.16
C LEU A 347 -37.49 -3.10 -33.22
N LYS A 348 -37.67 -2.19 -34.19
CA LYS A 348 -36.90 -0.94 -34.24
C LYS A 348 -37.12 -0.08 -33.00
N LEU A 349 -38.37 0.02 -32.55
CA LEU A 349 -38.74 0.79 -31.38
C LEU A 349 -38.27 0.13 -30.08
N GLN A 350 -38.16 -1.20 -30.05
CA GLN A 350 -37.54 -1.93 -28.95
C GLN A 350 -36.04 -1.69 -28.90
N ILE A 351 -35.32 -1.83 -30.02
CA ILE A 351 -33.87 -1.58 -30.09
C ILE A 351 -33.55 -0.13 -29.72
N SER A 352 -34.36 0.85 -30.13
CA SER A 352 -34.14 2.25 -29.73
C SER A 352 -34.32 2.46 -28.23
N ARG A 353 -35.32 1.81 -27.60
CA ARG A 353 -35.51 1.86 -26.15
C ARG A 353 -34.37 1.19 -25.39
N ASP A 354 -33.90 0.04 -25.86
CA ASP A 354 -32.79 -0.67 -25.24
C ASP A 354 -31.49 0.14 -25.35
N ALA A 355 -31.24 0.77 -26.51
CA ALA A 355 -30.11 1.67 -26.70
C ALA A 355 -30.17 2.90 -25.78
N GLU A 356 -31.34 3.51 -25.60
CA GLU A 356 -31.55 4.60 -24.65
C GLU A 356 -31.32 4.15 -23.19
N ALA A 357 -31.80 2.96 -22.82
CA ALA A 357 -31.59 2.38 -21.49
C ALA A 357 -30.11 2.12 -21.20
N HIS A 358 -29.37 1.55 -22.16
CA HIS A 358 -27.93 1.34 -22.02
C HIS A 358 -27.15 2.66 -21.96
N ALA A 359 -27.53 3.65 -22.75
CA ALA A 359 -26.93 4.98 -22.69
C ALA A 359 -27.14 5.65 -21.33
N ALA A 360 -28.34 5.51 -20.74
CA ALA A 360 -28.64 5.99 -19.39
C ALA A 360 -27.83 5.27 -18.31
N ALA A 361 -27.74 3.93 -18.38
CA ALA A 361 -26.94 3.13 -17.44
C ALA A 361 -25.45 3.49 -17.49
N LEU A 362 -24.89 3.72 -18.69
CA LEU A 362 -23.51 4.17 -18.85
C LEU A 362 -23.28 5.58 -18.30
N ALA A 363 -24.26 6.48 -18.43
CA ALA A 363 -24.18 7.82 -17.84
C ALA A 363 -24.15 7.75 -16.30
N GLU A 364 -25.01 6.92 -15.70
CA GLU A 364 -25.06 6.71 -14.25
C GLU A 364 -23.76 6.06 -13.73
N ALA A 365 -23.23 5.06 -14.42
CA ALA A 365 -21.97 4.42 -14.06
C ALA A 365 -20.80 5.44 -14.08
N ARG A 366 -20.74 6.33 -15.06
CA ARG A 366 -19.74 7.41 -15.13
C ARG A 366 -19.90 8.42 -13.99
N GLU A 367 -21.13 8.76 -13.61
CA GLU A 367 -21.38 9.64 -12.47
C GLU A 367 -20.92 9.00 -11.15
N ASN A 368 -21.21 7.72 -10.95
CA ASN A 368 -20.77 6.97 -9.77
C ASN A 368 -19.24 6.86 -9.72
N MET A 369 -18.59 6.55 -10.84
CA MET A 369 -17.13 6.52 -10.93
C MET A 369 -16.50 7.87 -10.56
N LYS A 370 -17.12 8.98 -10.99
CA LYS A 370 -16.69 10.33 -10.60
C LYS A 370 -16.84 10.57 -9.09
N LYS A 371 -17.98 10.18 -8.49
CA LYS A 371 -18.20 10.28 -7.03
C LYS A 371 -17.15 9.49 -6.24
N TRP A 372 -16.83 8.27 -6.68
CA TRP A 372 -15.78 7.46 -6.06
C TRP A 372 -14.39 8.08 -6.20
N SER A 373 -14.07 8.65 -7.37
CA SER A 373 -12.81 9.38 -7.58
C SER A 373 -12.70 10.61 -6.67
N ASP A 374 -13.77 11.40 -6.56
CA ASP A 374 -13.82 12.58 -5.69
C ASP A 374 -13.68 12.18 -4.21
N TYR A 375 -14.34 11.10 -3.78
CA TYR A 375 -14.22 10.55 -2.42
C TYR A 375 -12.79 10.06 -2.12
N ALA A 376 -12.18 9.29 -3.02
CA ALA A 376 -10.81 8.81 -2.88
C ALA A 376 -9.80 9.96 -2.81
N ASN A 377 -9.98 11.00 -3.64
CA ASN A 377 -9.17 12.21 -3.58
C ASN A 377 -9.35 12.97 -2.26
N GLY A 378 -10.58 13.03 -1.74
CA GLY A 378 -10.89 13.59 -0.42
C GLY A 378 -10.17 12.85 0.71
N LEU A 379 -10.24 11.51 0.73
CA LEU A 379 -9.51 10.68 1.69
C LEU A 379 -7.99 10.89 1.60
N LYS A 380 -7.43 10.98 0.39
CA LYS A 380 -6.01 11.25 0.18
C LYS A 380 -5.60 12.60 0.77
N GLN A 381 -6.40 13.64 0.58
CA GLN A 381 -6.14 14.96 1.18
C GLN A 381 -6.23 14.91 2.72
N GLN A 382 -7.22 14.22 3.27
CA GLN A 382 -7.34 14.04 4.72
C GLN A 382 -6.12 13.30 5.31
N LEU A 383 -5.61 12.28 4.62
CA LEU A 383 -4.43 11.54 5.04
C LEU A 383 -3.16 12.41 4.98
N VAL A 384 -2.99 13.23 3.94
CA VAL A 384 -1.89 14.21 3.86
C VAL A 384 -1.97 15.20 5.02
N GLN A 385 -3.15 15.78 5.29
CA GLN A 385 -3.34 16.71 6.41
C GLN A 385 -3.11 16.05 7.77
N ALA A 386 -3.54 14.80 7.96
CA ALA A 386 -3.30 14.05 9.19
C ALA A 386 -1.80 13.77 9.37
N ASN A 387 -1.09 13.39 8.30
CA ASN A 387 0.35 13.16 8.33
C ASN A 387 1.13 14.46 8.62
N GLU A 388 0.76 15.58 7.99
CA GLU A 388 1.34 16.90 8.30
C GLU A 388 1.15 17.28 9.77
N LYS A 389 -0.06 17.10 10.32
CA LYS A 389 -0.33 17.35 11.75
C LYS A 389 0.53 16.44 12.64
N MET A 390 0.65 15.16 12.30
CA MET A 390 1.47 14.21 13.03
C MET A 390 2.95 14.59 13.03
N ILE A 391 3.49 15.02 11.88
CA ILE A 391 4.87 15.50 11.77
C ILE A 391 5.11 16.72 12.69
N VAL A 392 4.18 17.68 12.72
CA VAL A 392 4.30 18.85 13.61
C VAL A 392 4.25 18.44 15.08
N ILE A 393 3.35 17.53 15.45
CA ILE A 393 3.25 17.00 16.82
C ILE A 393 4.54 16.29 17.23
N ASN A 394 5.09 15.42 16.37
CA ASN A 394 6.33 14.71 16.63
C ASN A 394 7.52 15.68 16.75
N ALA A 395 7.63 16.66 15.85
CA ALA A 395 8.69 17.67 15.92
C ALA A 395 8.60 18.51 17.21
N ARG A 396 7.38 18.85 17.64
CA ARG A 396 7.14 19.54 18.91
C ARG A 396 7.54 18.67 20.10
N GLY A 397 7.13 17.40 20.12
CA GLY A 397 7.49 16.46 21.19
C GLY A 397 9.00 16.25 21.32
N VAL A 398 9.71 16.11 20.20
CA VAL A 398 11.18 16.03 20.17
C VAL A 398 11.82 17.32 20.70
N GLY A 399 11.28 18.48 20.30
CA GLY A 399 11.73 19.78 20.79
C GLY A 399 11.56 19.94 22.30
N GLU A 400 10.38 19.61 22.82
CA GLU A 400 10.06 19.63 24.25
C GLU A 400 10.95 18.66 25.05
N ALA A 401 11.17 17.44 24.54
CA ALA A 401 12.05 16.45 25.16
C ALA A 401 13.55 16.86 25.13
N SER A 402 13.99 17.62 24.12
CA SER A 402 15.34 18.19 24.09
C SER A 402 15.49 19.32 25.11
N LEU A 403 14.47 20.17 25.21
CA LEU A 403 14.44 21.30 26.14
C LEU A 403 14.39 20.80 27.59
N SER A 404 13.58 19.79 27.89
CA SER A 404 13.51 19.18 29.22
C SER A 404 14.83 18.52 29.64
N ARG A 405 15.51 17.81 28.72
CA ARG A 405 16.85 17.25 28.97
C ARG A 405 17.88 18.33 29.30
N LYS A 406 17.92 19.41 28.52
CA LYS A 406 18.82 20.55 28.80
C LYS A 406 18.50 21.23 30.13
N LEU A 407 17.21 21.42 30.44
CA LEU A 407 16.80 21.98 31.73
C LEU A 407 17.20 21.07 32.88
N ALA A 408 17.03 19.75 32.76
CA ALA A 408 17.44 18.78 33.75
C ALA A 408 18.97 18.75 33.95
N GLU A 409 19.74 18.86 32.87
CA GLU A 409 21.21 18.99 32.92
C GLU A 409 21.66 20.29 33.61
N GLU A 410 21.01 21.42 33.33
CA GLU A 410 21.32 22.68 34.01
C GLU A 410 20.88 22.64 35.49
N LEU A 411 19.75 21.99 35.80
CA LEU A 411 19.28 21.80 37.18
C LEU A 411 20.24 20.91 37.97
N SER A 412 20.74 19.82 37.39
CA SER A 412 21.71 18.95 38.05
C SER A 412 23.07 19.64 38.26
N ARG A 413 23.47 20.55 37.37
CA ARG A 413 24.66 21.40 37.54
C ARG A 413 24.52 22.40 38.69
N LEU A 414 23.35 23.02 38.84
CA LEU A 414 23.11 24.06 39.85
C LEU A 414 22.74 23.48 41.22
N GLN A 415 21.95 22.41 41.26
CA GLN A 415 21.46 21.75 42.48
C GLN A 415 21.37 20.23 42.28
N PRO A 416 22.45 19.48 42.59
CA PRO A 416 22.51 18.03 42.39
C PRO A 416 21.49 17.24 43.22
N GLU A 417 21.12 17.76 44.39
CA GLU A 417 20.19 17.14 45.34
C GLU A 417 18.70 17.34 44.96
N HIS A 418 18.40 18.12 43.92
CA HIS A 418 17.03 18.51 43.59
C HIS A 418 16.18 17.30 43.16
N GLU A 419 14.97 17.17 43.69
CA GLU A 419 14.09 16.00 43.47
C GLU A 419 13.75 15.77 42.00
N LEU A 420 13.61 16.85 41.20
CA LEU A 420 13.37 16.77 39.75
C LEU A 420 14.60 16.31 38.94
N ALA A 421 15.80 16.25 39.52
CA ALA A 421 16.98 15.68 38.87
C ALA A 421 17.01 14.14 38.99
N ARG A 422 16.23 13.57 39.92
CA ARG A 422 16.13 12.11 40.09
C ARG A 422 15.26 11.52 38.99
N ARG A 423 15.79 10.46 38.35
CA ARG A 423 15.19 9.83 37.16
C ARG A 423 13.82 9.20 37.44
N GLU A 424 13.63 8.63 38.64
CA GLU A 424 12.35 8.04 39.06
C GLU A 424 11.24 9.09 39.16
N ASN A 425 11.53 10.26 39.75
CA ASN A 425 10.56 11.34 39.87
C ASN A 425 10.20 11.92 38.48
N GLN A 426 11.18 12.00 37.56
CA GLN A 426 10.91 12.39 36.17
C GLN A 426 10.00 11.39 35.46
N GLN A 427 10.24 10.09 35.63
CA GLN A 427 9.40 9.04 35.04
C GLN A 427 7.97 9.05 35.60
N GLN A 428 7.80 9.21 36.92
CA GLN A 428 6.48 9.33 37.55
C GLN A 428 5.70 10.52 37.00
N LEU A 429 6.35 11.69 36.90
CA LEU A 429 5.71 12.91 36.42
C LEU A 429 5.34 12.82 34.93
N ILE A 430 6.17 12.15 34.12
CA ILE A 430 5.86 11.84 32.71
C ILE A 430 4.61 10.93 32.64
N VAL A 431 4.59 9.84 33.40
CA VAL A 431 3.47 8.89 33.44
C VAL A 431 2.16 9.55 33.88
N GLU A 432 2.20 10.38 34.92
CA GLU A 432 1.04 11.14 35.38
C GLU A 432 0.55 12.14 34.32
N SER A 433 1.47 12.84 33.65
CA SER A 433 1.11 13.80 32.59
C SER A 433 0.47 13.12 31.37
N ILE A 434 0.99 11.96 30.97
CA ILE A 434 0.43 11.13 29.88
C ILE A 434 -0.97 10.66 30.27
N GLY A 435 -1.14 10.17 31.50
CA GLY A 435 -2.44 9.76 32.03
C GLY A 435 -3.47 10.89 32.01
N ALA A 436 -3.13 12.06 32.54
CA ALA A 436 -4.02 13.22 32.58
C ALA A 436 -4.41 13.72 31.18
N GLN A 437 -3.47 13.69 30.22
CA GLN A 437 -3.75 14.10 28.84
C GLN A 437 -4.64 13.09 28.11
N LEU A 438 -4.45 11.79 28.34
CA LEU A 438 -5.30 10.74 27.79
C LEU A 438 -6.71 10.80 28.40
N GLU A 439 -6.84 11.08 29.70
CA GLU A 439 -8.14 11.26 30.36
C GLU A 439 -8.93 12.44 29.79
N GLN A 440 -8.26 13.57 29.50
CA GLN A 440 -8.91 14.70 28.81
C GLN A 440 -9.44 14.34 27.42
N GLN A 441 -8.85 13.34 26.77
CA GLN A 441 -9.29 12.82 25.47
C GLN A 441 -10.30 11.67 25.59
N GLY A 442 -10.71 11.30 26.81
CA GLY A 442 -11.65 10.20 27.06
C GLY A 442 -11.00 8.82 27.00
N TYR A 443 -9.69 8.73 27.23
CA TYR A 443 -8.93 7.48 27.30
C TYR A 443 -8.35 7.30 28.71
N GLN A 444 -8.22 6.06 29.17
CA GLN A 444 -7.61 5.71 30.44
C GLN A 444 -6.27 5.03 30.17
N TYR A 445 -5.21 5.55 30.80
CA TYR A 445 -3.86 5.00 30.73
C TYR A 445 -3.60 4.13 31.95
N ASP A 446 -3.22 2.86 31.75
CA ASP A 446 -2.71 2.02 32.83
C ASP A 446 -1.18 2.14 32.90
N PRO A 447 -0.62 2.79 33.95
CA PRO A 447 0.81 3.01 34.06
C PRO A 447 1.62 1.73 34.25
N LYS A 448 0.99 0.60 34.65
CA LYS A 448 1.68 -0.68 34.86
C LYS A 448 1.81 -1.50 33.59
N THR A 449 0.85 -1.38 32.68
CA THR A 449 0.80 -2.18 31.44
C THR A 449 1.07 -1.34 30.19
N GLY A 450 1.09 -0.01 30.31
CA GLY A 450 1.18 0.91 29.18
C GLY A 450 -0.05 0.92 28.28
N ALA A 451 -1.12 0.21 28.66
CA ALA A 451 -2.32 0.08 27.86
C ALA A 451 -3.18 1.35 27.91
N VAL A 452 -3.69 1.76 26.75
CA VAL A 452 -4.63 2.88 26.61
C VAL A 452 -6.00 2.31 26.26
N THR A 453 -6.99 2.46 27.15
CA THR A 453 -8.36 1.99 26.92
C THR A 453 -9.30 3.17 26.74
N LYS A 454 -10.24 3.09 25.79
CA LYS A 454 -11.23 4.15 25.60
C LYS A 454 -12.25 4.09 26.72
N GLN A 455 -12.50 5.19 27.43
CA GLN A 455 -13.55 5.24 28.43
C GLN A 455 -14.90 5.10 27.71
N THR A 456 -15.56 3.96 27.91
CA THR A 456 -16.94 3.78 27.49
C THR A 456 -17.81 4.72 28.33
N GLN A 457 -18.27 5.81 27.72
CA GLN A 457 -19.31 6.65 28.31
C GLN A 457 -20.53 5.75 28.59
N THR A 458 -20.71 5.42 29.86
CA THR A 458 -21.96 4.87 30.37
C THR A 458 -22.97 6.01 30.32
N VAL A 459 -23.89 5.94 29.37
CA VAL A 459 -25.07 6.82 29.27
C VAL A 459 -26.07 6.46 30.35
#